data_AF-A0AAU2SFZ7-F1
#
_entry.id   AF-A0AAU2SFZ7-F1
#
_cell.length_a   1.000
_cell.length_b   1.000
_cell.length_c   1.000
_cell.angle_alpha   90.00
_cell.angle_beta   90.00
_cell.angle_gamma   90.00
#
_symmetry.space_group_name_H-M   'P 1'
#
loop_
_entity.id
_entity.type
_entity.pdbx_description
1 polymer ?
#
loop_
_entity_poly.entity_id
_entity_poly.type
_entity_poly.pdbx_seq_one_letter_code
_entity_poly.pdbx_strand_id
1 'polypeptide(L)'
;MASGGAAAGGGSRIPSSLPGRPGFDPAVLARGRLLLALADDARGRDAADEARTLALRAAADFETGVRLTGRHSAPSAVRCRALLDLAEARAVAAGDTGHPGVLEALERAVEAVRDQGPALRVPALRRLAEARTARYRHTAESGAPSGTSTPRFPNDPP
;
A
#
# COMPACT_ATOMS: atom_id res chain seq x y z
N MET A 1 -8.69 24.42 62.18
CA MET A 1 -8.72 24.90 60.78
C MET A 1 -8.32 23.69 59.93
N ALA A 2 -9.24 22.93 59.33
CA ALA A 2 -9.94 23.18 58.05
C ALA A 2 -8.97 23.75 56.99
N SER A 3 -8.71 23.16 55.82
CA SER A 3 -9.66 22.54 54.87
C SER A 3 -8.97 21.89 53.66
N GLY A 4 -9.58 20.81 53.11
CA GLY A 4 -9.78 20.50 51.67
C GLY A 4 -8.56 20.10 50.82
N GLY A 5 -8.53 19.04 50.01
CA GLY A 5 -9.59 18.26 49.38
C GLY A 5 -9.80 18.69 47.92
N ALA A 6 -9.18 18.00 46.95
CA ALA A 6 -9.71 17.80 45.59
C ALA A 6 -8.77 16.92 44.75
N ALA A 7 -9.22 15.70 44.46
CA ALA A 7 -8.79 14.92 43.31
C ALA A 7 -9.32 15.59 42.03
N ALA A 8 -8.48 15.68 40.99
CA ALA A 8 -8.94 15.93 39.63
C ALA A 8 -8.06 15.14 38.67
N GLY A 9 -8.70 14.22 37.95
CA GLY A 9 -8.07 13.29 37.02
C GLY A 9 -7.19 13.99 35.98
N GLY A 10 -5.97 13.50 35.84
CA GLY A 10 -5.11 13.78 34.70
C GLY A 10 -5.68 13.09 33.46
N GLY A 11 -6.77 13.63 32.92
CA GLY A 11 -7.26 13.26 31.59
C GLY A 11 -6.11 13.44 30.60
N SER A 12 -5.79 12.35 29.91
CA SER A 12 -4.87 12.32 28.78
C SER A 12 -5.27 13.42 27.80
N ARG A 13 -4.58 14.55 27.86
CA ARG A 13 -4.70 15.60 26.84
C ARG A 13 -3.99 15.05 25.62
N ILE A 14 -4.76 14.45 24.72
CA ILE A 14 -4.36 14.32 23.32
C ILE A 14 -3.93 15.73 22.90
N PRO A 15 -2.67 15.97 22.50
CA PRO A 15 -2.32 17.27 21.98
C PRO A 15 -3.10 17.49 20.69
N SER A 16 -4.12 18.34 20.78
CA SER A 16 -4.82 18.91 19.63
C SER A 16 -3.77 19.56 18.74
N SER A 17 -3.58 18.99 17.55
CA SER A 17 -2.74 19.53 16.48
C SER A 17 -3.03 21.02 16.27
N LEU A 18 -2.00 21.84 16.44
CA LEU A 18 -2.02 23.27 16.08
C LEU A 18 -2.36 23.44 14.58
N PRO A 19 -3.19 24.43 14.21
CA PRO A 19 -3.40 24.78 12.81
C PRO A 19 -2.21 25.56 12.28
N GLY A 20 -1.69 25.19 11.09
CA GLY A 20 -0.94 26.14 10.26
C GLY A 20 0.58 25.98 10.17
N ARG A 21 1.12 24.76 10.06
CA ARG A 21 2.40 24.58 9.32
C ARG A 21 2.09 24.09 7.90
N PRO A 22 2.43 24.85 6.85
CA PRO A 22 2.37 24.35 5.47
C PRO A 22 3.54 23.37 5.29
N GLY A 23 3.36 22.15 5.75
CA GLY A 23 4.46 21.21 5.85
C GLY A 23 3.99 19.89 6.40
N PHE A 24 3.52 19.01 5.53
CA PHE A 24 2.99 17.67 5.83
C PHE A 24 1.66 17.69 6.60
N ASP A 25 0.57 17.32 5.92
CA ASP A 25 -0.70 17.05 6.57
C ASP A 25 -0.78 15.54 6.90
N PRO A 26 -0.57 15.12 8.16
CA PRO A 26 -0.73 13.73 8.55
C PRO A 26 -2.16 13.21 8.34
N ALA A 27 -3.16 14.10 8.25
CA ALA A 27 -4.55 13.71 8.09
C ALA A 27 -4.80 13.04 6.74
N VAL A 28 -4.11 13.43 5.66
CA VAL A 28 -4.29 12.78 4.35
C VAL A 28 -3.83 11.33 4.38
N LEU A 29 -2.68 11.04 5.02
CA LEU A 29 -2.19 9.68 5.18
C LEU A 29 -3.08 8.86 6.13
N ALA A 30 -3.57 9.49 7.20
CA ALA A 30 -4.49 8.83 8.13
C ALA A 30 -5.82 8.46 7.45
N ARG A 31 -6.38 9.38 6.65
CA ARG A 31 -7.58 9.13 5.85
C ARG A 31 -7.36 8.01 4.83
N GLY A 32 -6.23 8.03 4.13
CA GLY A 32 -5.85 6.95 3.21
C GLY A 32 -5.80 5.57 3.88
N ARG A 33 -5.24 5.48 5.10
CA ARG A 33 -5.22 4.21 5.87
C ARG A 33 -6.60 3.76 6.30
N LEU A 34 -7.46 4.68 6.72
CA LEU A 34 -8.85 4.35 7.06
C LEU A 34 -9.59 3.81 5.82
N LEU A 35 -9.45 4.47 4.67
CA LEU A 35 -10.05 4.02 3.42
C LEU A 35 -9.54 2.64 2.99
N LEU A 36 -8.24 2.37 3.17
CA LEU A 36 -7.67 1.07 2.88
C LEU A 36 -8.23 -0.02 3.80
N ALA A 37 -8.35 0.25 5.11
CA ALA A 37 -8.96 -0.67 6.05
C ALA A 37 -10.43 -0.96 5.71
N LEU A 38 -11.19 0.06 5.28
CA LEU A 38 -12.56 -0.13 4.79
C LEU A 38 -12.61 -0.94 3.49
N ALA A 39 -11.61 -0.79 2.61
CA ALA A 39 -11.52 -1.59 1.40
C ALA A 39 -11.29 -3.08 1.71
N ASP A 40 -10.46 -3.37 2.72
CA ASP A 40 -10.23 -4.75 3.17
C ASP A 40 -11.46 -5.34 3.87
N ASP A 41 -12.20 -4.55 4.65
CA ASP A 41 -13.51 -4.96 5.19
C ASP A 41 -14.51 -5.29 4.06
N ALA A 42 -14.62 -4.42 3.05
CA ALA A 42 -15.49 -4.63 1.91
C ALA A 42 -15.14 -5.92 1.13
N ARG A 43 -13.86 -6.26 1.00
CA ARG A 43 -13.43 -7.57 0.45
C ARG A 43 -13.86 -8.74 1.30
N GLY A 44 -13.75 -8.64 2.62
CA GLY A 44 -14.21 -9.68 3.54
C GLY A 44 -15.72 -9.94 3.46
N ARG A 45 -16.48 -8.96 2.95
CA ARG A 45 -17.92 -9.05 2.66
C ARG A 45 -18.23 -9.35 1.18
N ASP A 46 -17.23 -9.72 0.37
CA ASP A 46 -17.36 -9.96 -1.08
C ASP A 46 -17.89 -8.77 -1.89
N ALA A 47 -17.74 -7.54 -1.39
CA ALA A 47 -18.13 -6.30 -2.06
C ALA A 47 -16.99 -5.73 -2.91
N ALA A 48 -16.66 -6.40 -4.03
CA ALA A 48 -15.48 -6.08 -4.85
C ALA A 48 -15.45 -4.64 -5.40
N ASP A 49 -16.58 -4.12 -5.89
CA ASP A 49 -16.66 -2.75 -6.44
C ASP A 49 -16.52 -1.68 -5.36
N GLU A 50 -17.06 -1.94 -4.17
CA GLU A 50 -16.92 -1.08 -2.99
C GLU A 50 -15.44 -1.03 -2.57
N ALA A 51 -14.81 -2.19 -2.42
CA ALA A 51 -13.40 -2.31 -2.09
C ALA A 51 -12.51 -1.57 -3.10
N ARG A 52 -12.77 -1.75 -4.39
CA ARG A 52 -12.03 -1.07 -5.46
C ARG A 52 -12.17 0.44 -5.37
N THR A 53 -13.39 0.94 -5.15
CA THR A 53 -13.65 2.37 -5.04
C THR A 53 -12.93 3.00 -3.84
N LEU A 54 -12.98 2.33 -2.69
CA LEU A 54 -12.30 2.77 -1.47
C LEU A 54 -10.79 2.76 -1.65
N ALA A 55 -10.24 1.73 -2.28
CA ALA A 55 -8.80 1.62 -2.54
C ALA A 55 -8.28 2.66 -3.53
N LEU A 56 -9.04 3.02 -4.56
CA LEU A 56 -8.69 4.11 -5.48
C LEU A 56 -8.61 5.46 -4.74
N ARG A 57 -9.56 5.72 -3.83
CA ARG A 57 -9.53 6.92 -2.99
C ARG A 57 -8.33 6.91 -2.03
N ALA A 58 -8.05 5.76 -1.40
CA ALA A 58 -6.87 5.57 -0.55
C ALA A 58 -5.57 5.83 -1.33
N ALA A 59 -5.45 5.31 -2.55
CA ALA A 59 -4.29 5.52 -3.41
C ALA A 59 -4.07 7.01 -3.73
N ALA A 60 -5.13 7.75 -4.05
CA ALA A 60 -5.04 9.20 -4.29
C ALA A 60 -4.56 9.99 -3.06
N ASP A 61 -5.02 9.59 -1.87
CA ASP A 61 -4.58 10.16 -0.59
C ASP A 61 -3.10 9.86 -0.31
N PHE A 62 -2.66 8.61 -0.52
CA PHE A 62 -1.25 8.25 -0.36
C PHE A 62 -0.34 8.93 -1.39
N GLU A 63 -0.75 9.05 -2.66
CA GLU A 63 0.00 9.81 -3.66
C GLU A 63 0.18 11.27 -3.26
N THR A 64 -0.87 11.88 -2.73
CA THR A 64 -0.82 13.24 -2.19
C THR A 64 0.13 13.32 -0.99
N GLY A 65 0.02 12.39 -0.05
CA GLY A 65 0.93 12.29 1.09
C GLY A 65 2.40 12.10 0.67
N VAL A 66 2.68 11.23 -0.30
CA VAL A 66 4.04 11.01 -0.84
C VAL A 66 4.58 12.29 -1.47
N ARG A 67 3.79 13.02 -2.27
CA ARG A 67 4.22 14.32 -2.84
C ARG A 67 4.54 15.34 -1.74
N LEU A 68 3.72 15.41 -0.69
CA LEU A 68 3.94 16.33 0.43
C LEU A 68 5.19 15.95 1.23
N THR A 69 5.40 14.65 1.52
CA THR A 69 6.61 14.20 2.22
C THR A 69 7.90 14.53 1.45
N GLY A 70 7.87 14.47 0.12
CA GLY A 70 9.01 14.86 -0.72
C GLY A 70 9.28 16.37 -0.72
N ARG A 71 8.25 17.21 -0.73
CA ARG A 71 8.39 18.68 -0.71
C ARG A 71 8.91 19.23 0.62
N HIS A 72 8.64 18.53 1.71
CA HIS A 72 8.95 19.01 3.07
C HIS A 72 10.09 18.24 3.74
N SER A 73 10.89 17.50 2.97
CA SER A 73 12.02 16.69 3.47
C SER A 73 11.65 15.85 4.70
N ALA A 74 10.46 15.23 4.66
CA ALA A 74 10.02 14.38 5.75
C ALA A 74 10.96 13.18 5.93
N PRO A 75 11.02 12.56 7.12
CA PRO A 75 11.89 11.42 7.37
C PRO A 75 11.68 10.31 6.34
N SER A 76 12.78 9.72 5.83
CA SER A 76 12.75 8.61 4.85
C SER A 76 11.81 7.47 5.24
N ALA A 77 11.71 7.17 6.54
CA ALA A 77 10.80 6.17 7.08
C ALA A 77 9.32 6.49 6.81
N VAL A 78 8.91 7.76 6.95
CA VAL A 78 7.52 8.19 6.71
C VAL A 78 7.19 8.09 5.22
N ARG A 79 8.11 8.56 4.37
CA ARG A 79 7.95 8.48 2.92
C ARG A 79 7.88 7.02 2.45
N CYS A 80 8.76 6.15 2.95
CA CYS A 80 8.73 4.73 2.66
C CYS A 80 7.42 4.09 3.08
N ARG A 81 6.95 4.35 4.30
CA ARG A 81 5.67 3.82 4.78
C ARG A 81 4.51 4.24 3.88
N ALA A 82 4.44 5.52 3.50
CA ALA A 82 3.41 6.02 2.59
C ALA A 82 3.46 5.34 1.21
N LEU A 83 4.66 5.02 0.71
CA LEU A 83 4.83 4.30 -0.55
C LEU A 83 4.43 2.82 -0.45
N LEU A 84 4.67 2.17 0.69
CA LEU A 84 4.20 0.82 0.95
C LEU A 84 2.67 0.77 1.07
N ASP A 85 2.07 1.74 1.76
CA ASP A 85 0.62 1.86 1.89
C ASP A 85 -0.01 2.17 0.50
N LEU A 86 0.64 2.99 -0.34
CA LEU A 86 0.23 3.24 -1.74
C LEU A 86 0.26 1.97 -2.60
N ALA A 87 1.34 1.18 -2.50
CA ALA A 87 1.46 -0.07 -3.23
C ALA A 87 0.32 -1.04 -2.88
N GLU A 88 -0.02 -1.12 -1.59
CA GLU A 88 -1.10 -1.95 -1.07
C GLU A 88 -2.45 -1.49 -1.63
N ALA A 89 -2.76 -0.20 -1.55
CA ALA A 89 -3.99 0.36 -2.12
C ALA A 89 -4.10 0.14 -3.64
N ARG A 90 -2.99 0.25 -4.38
CA ARG A 90 -2.97 -0.04 -5.83
C ARG A 90 -3.20 -1.52 -6.12
N ALA A 91 -2.63 -2.42 -5.32
CA ALA A 91 -2.88 -3.86 -5.44
C ALA A 91 -4.35 -4.18 -5.18
N VAL A 92 -4.96 -3.47 -4.21
CA VAL A 92 -6.39 -3.61 -3.95
C VAL A 92 -7.25 -3.15 -5.11
N ALA A 93 -6.97 -1.96 -5.63
CA ALA A 93 -7.72 -1.39 -6.74
C ALA A 93 -7.58 -2.18 -8.05
N ALA A 94 -6.44 -2.83 -8.25
CA ALA A 94 -6.18 -3.67 -9.42
C ALA A 94 -6.67 -5.11 -9.27
N GLY A 95 -6.85 -5.59 -8.03
CA GLY A 95 -7.04 -7.02 -7.76
C GLY A 95 -5.79 -7.86 -8.06
N ASP A 96 -4.64 -7.22 -8.23
CA ASP A 96 -3.39 -7.84 -8.66
C ASP A 96 -2.20 -7.19 -7.96
N THR A 97 -1.43 -8.01 -7.23
CA THR A 97 -0.21 -7.58 -6.54
C THR A 97 0.98 -7.41 -7.49
N GLY A 98 0.92 -7.99 -8.69
CA GLY A 98 1.90 -7.85 -9.77
C GLY A 98 1.67 -6.63 -10.67
N HIS A 99 0.61 -5.87 -10.44
CA HIS A 99 0.23 -4.74 -11.30
C HIS A 99 1.38 -3.71 -11.42
N PRO A 100 1.64 -3.13 -12.61
CA PRO A 100 2.78 -2.22 -12.81
C PRO A 100 2.84 -1.04 -11.83
N GLY A 101 1.68 -0.47 -11.47
CA GLY A 101 1.61 0.63 -10.51
C GLY A 101 1.98 0.21 -9.07
N VAL A 102 1.84 -1.07 -8.70
CA VAL A 102 2.27 -1.61 -7.40
C VAL A 102 3.79 -1.67 -7.37
N LEU A 103 4.39 -2.23 -8.43
CA LEU A 103 5.85 -2.32 -8.59
C LEU A 103 6.52 -0.94 -8.55
N GLU A 104 5.99 0.03 -9.29
CA GLU A 104 6.49 1.40 -9.32
C GLU A 104 6.49 2.05 -7.93
N ALA A 105 5.43 1.82 -7.13
CA ALA A 105 5.36 2.34 -5.76
C ALA A 105 6.38 1.67 -4.84
N LEU A 106 6.58 0.35 -4.96
CA LEU A 106 7.55 -0.42 -4.17
C LEU A 106 9.00 -0.09 -4.54
N GLU A 107 9.31 0.13 -5.81
CA GLU A 107 10.63 0.57 -6.27
C GLU A 107 10.98 1.95 -5.69
N ARG A 108 10.02 2.89 -5.71
CA ARG A 108 10.18 4.17 -5.03
C ARG A 108 10.34 4.01 -3.51
N ALA A 109 9.67 3.05 -2.88
CA ALA A 109 9.79 2.78 -1.45
C ALA A 109 11.21 2.33 -1.10
N VAL A 110 11.78 1.41 -1.88
CA VAL A 110 13.16 0.94 -1.72
C VAL A 110 14.15 2.08 -1.90
N GLU A 111 13.98 2.92 -2.92
CA GLU A 111 14.87 4.07 -3.16
C GLU A 111 14.82 5.07 -2.00
N ALA A 112 13.64 5.32 -1.43
CA ALA A 112 13.47 6.26 -0.32
C ALA A 112 14.25 5.86 0.95
N VAL A 113 14.63 4.58 1.10
CA VAL A 113 15.38 4.04 2.25
C VAL A 113 16.71 3.42 1.85
N ARG A 114 17.21 3.73 0.65
CA ARG A 114 18.44 3.14 0.11
C ARG A 114 19.65 3.32 1.03
N ASP A 115 19.76 4.52 1.62
CA ASP A 115 20.85 4.92 2.52
C ASP A 115 20.52 4.69 4.02
N GLN A 116 19.40 4.02 4.31
CA GLN A 116 18.96 3.72 5.67
C GLN A 116 19.41 2.31 6.10
N GLY A 117 19.42 2.07 7.40
CA GLY A 117 19.74 0.76 7.97
C GLY A 117 18.78 -0.36 7.55
N PRO A 118 19.17 -1.63 7.76
CA PRO A 118 18.45 -2.81 7.25
C PRO A 118 17.00 -2.93 7.74
N ALA A 119 16.69 -2.41 8.93
CA ALA A 119 15.35 -2.47 9.54
C ALA A 119 14.25 -1.86 8.66
N LEU A 120 14.56 -0.79 7.91
CA LEU A 120 13.60 -0.15 7.01
C LEU A 120 13.68 -0.68 5.58
N ARG A 121 14.85 -1.17 5.16
CA ARG A 121 15.12 -1.60 3.78
C ARG A 121 14.62 -3.01 3.48
N VAL A 122 14.78 -3.96 4.41
CA VAL A 122 14.39 -5.37 4.22
C VAL A 122 12.88 -5.54 3.97
N PRO A 123 11.97 -4.89 4.72
CA PRO A 123 10.53 -5.03 4.47
C PRO A 123 10.11 -4.55 3.08
N ALA A 124 10.68 -3.45 2.58
CA ALA A 124 10.38 -2.90 1.26
C ALA A 124 10.90 -3.82 0.14
N LEU A 125 12.12 -4.35 0.28
CA LEU A 125 12.69 -5.30 -0.66
C LEU A 125 11.89 -6.60 -0.74
N ARG A 126 11.43 -7.12 0.41
CA ARG A 126 10.60 -8.33 0.45
C ARG A 126 9.29 -8.13 -0.31
N ARG A 127 8.56 -7.05 -0.05
CA ARG A 127 7.30 -6.74 -0.77
C ARG A 127 7.55 -6.56 -2.27
N LEU A 128 8.66 -5.93 -2.67
CA LEU A 128 9.03 -5.79 -4.08
C LEU A 128 9.30 -7.14 -4.75
N ALA A 129 10.01 -8.04 -4.06
CA ALA A 129 10.26 -9.39 -4.56
C ALA A 129 8.95 -10.16 -4.76
N GLU A 130 8.04 -10.15 -3.77
CA GLU A 130 6.72 -10.77 -3.84
C GLU A 130 5.92 -10.26 -5.05
N ALA A 131 5.86 -8.94 -5.26
CA ALA A 131 5.17 -8.34 -6.39
C ALA A 131 5.80 -8.71 -7.75
N ARG A 132 7.12 -8.78 -7.84
CA ARG A 132 7.82 -9.23 -9.06
C ARG A 132 7.52 -10.69 -9.37
N THR A 133 7.49 -11.55 -8.35
CA THR A 133 7.10 -12.95 -8.50
C THR A 133 5.64 -13.08 -8.97
N ALA A 134 4.72 -12.30 -8.40
CA ALA A 134 3.33 -12.28 -8.84
C ALA A 134 3.20 -11.89 -10.33
N ARG A 135 3.89 -10.80 -10.74
CA ARG A 135 3.91 -10.38 -12.14
C ARG A 135 4.49 -11.44 -13.05
N TYR A 136 5.61 -12.07 -12.65
CA TYR A 136 6.22 -13.15 -13.43
C TYR A 136 5.26 -14.32 -13.66
N ARG A 137 4.56 -14.77 -12.61
CA ARG A 137 3.55 -15.83 -12.73
C ARG A 137 2.45 -15.45 -13.70
N HIS A 138 1.92 -14.24 -13.57
CA HIS A 138 0.87 -13.74 -14.47
C HIS A 138 1.32 -13.72 -15.95
N THR A 139 2.56 -13.28 -16.21
CA THR A 139 3.11 -13.28 -17.58
C THR A 139 3.46 -14.68 -18.09
N ALA A 140 3.86 -15.61 -17.21
CA ALA A 140 4.15 -16.99 -17.57
C ALA A 140 2.87 -17.77 -17.89
N GLU A 141 1.80 -17.56 -17.13
CA GLU A 141 0.47 -18.14 -17.36
C GLU A 141 -0.15 -17.61 -18.66
N SER A 142 0.02 -16.31 -18.95
CA SER A 142 -0.45 -15.69 -20.20
C SER A 142 0.36 -16.12 -21.43
N GLY A 143 1.55 -16.68 -21.24
CA GLY A 143 2.45 -17.15 -22.29
C GLY A 143 2.42 -18.66 -22.55
N ALA A 144 1.66 -19.43 -21.77
CA ALA A 144 1.49 -20.85 -22.01
C ALA A 144 0.55 -21.07 -23.21
N PRO A 145 1.01 -21.65 -24.33
CA PRO A 145 0.11 -21.96 -25.43
C PRO A 145 -0.91 -23.00 -24.94
N SER A 146 -2.18 -22.60 -24.88
CA SER A 146 -3.33 -23.51 -24.84
C SER A 146 -3.45 -24.21 -26.18
N GLY A 147 -2.49 -25.09 -26.45
CA GLY A 147 -2.37 -25.91 -27.64
C GLY A 147 -2.13 -27.34 -27.21
N THR A 148 -3.18 -28.01 -26.74
CA THR A 148 -3.27 -29.47 -26.74
C THR A 148 -3.37 -29.90 -28.21
N SER A 149 -2.27 -29.77 -28.95
CA SER A 149 -2.13 -30.34 -30.28
C SER A 149 -1.83 -31.82 -30.07
N THR A 150 -2.88 -32.61 -29.87
CA THR A 150 -2.80 -34.07 -29.90
C THR A 150 -2.16 -34.44 -31.26
N PRO A 151 -1.00 -35.12 -31.29
CA PRO A 151 -0.45 -35.56 -32.56
C PRO A 151 -1.39 -36.61 -33.14
N ARG A 152 -2.13 -36.24 -34.18
CA ARG A 152 -2.95 -37.16 -34.95
C ARG A 152 -2.01 -37.92 -35.88
N PHE A 153 -1.53 -39.08 -35.43
CA PHE A 153 -0.80 -40.01 -36.28
C PHE A 153 -1.70 -40.43 -37.45
N PRO A 154 -1.28 -40.26 -38.71
CA PRO A 154 -1.99 -40.88 -39.82
C PRO A 154 -1.75 -42.38 -39.76
N ASN A 155 -2.84 -43.12 -39.56
CA ASN A 155 -2.84 -44.58 -39.60
C ASN A 155 -3.42 -44.97 -40.97
N ASP A 156 -2.56 -45.04 -41.99
CA ASP A 156 -2.92 -45.64 -43.28
C ASP A 156 -2.32 -47.05 -43.32
N PRO A 157 -3.15 -48.11 -43.33
CA PRO A 157 -2.69 -49.45 -43.68
C PRO A 157 -2.62 -49.64 -45.22
N PRO A 158 -1.76 -50.55 -45.71
CA PRO A 158 -1.70 -50.93 -47.13
C PRO A 158 -2.92 -51.72 -47.60
#